data_AF-A0A8D9E8T2-F1
#
_entry.id   AF-A0A8D9E8T2-F1
#
_cell.length_a   1.000
_cell.length_b   1.000
_cell.length_c   1.000
_cell.angle_alpha   90.00
_cell.angle_beta   90.00
_cell.angle_gamma   90.00
#
_symmetry.space_group_name_H-M   'P 1'
#
loop_
_entity.id
_entity.type
_entity.pdbx_description
1 polymer ?
#
loop_
_entity_poly.entity_id
_entity_poly.type
_entity_poly.pdbx_seq_one_letter_code
_entity_poly.pdbx_strand_id
1 'polypeptide(L)'
;MVGGFFALLLVGSVCTLEAQEHHENNIVENMEDRTESGDVDETTQRPARLNNILVWGIGHRDHEDIMEIVKAIGERLGIEEPLKEVVSAYRYYSNRTPRPICIRMVNNAAKGKWIIMYRKSRLWKDKIYLEEHLTKNVQLLSGQTRIWAKNKHYAHTWTWNSRVYYRKNYNDPTKYRVLNIRHLLRLQTNEKLAEMVERRLDNRTKRNNTHNTINNTHNTTNNTHKTINNTHNTTNNTHNTINNTHNTTNNTHNTTNNTHNTINNTHNTTNNTHNTTNNTHNS
;
A
#
# COMPACT_ATOMS: atom_id res chain seq x y z
N MET A 1 -33.14 -11.31 28.59
CA MET A 1 -32.11 -10.41 29.17
C MET A 1 -30.76 -11.05 28.88
N VAL A 2 -29.81 -10.51 28.15
CA VAL A 2 -29.66 -9.21 27.46
C VAL A 2 -28.81 -9.53 26.23
N GLY A 3 -29.38 -9.39 25.03
CA GLY A 3 -28.63 -9.26 23.79
C GLY A 3 -28.52 -7.77 23.47
N GLY A 4 -27.33 -7.31 23.09
CA GLY A 4 -27.14 -5.95 22.57
C GLY A 4 -25.92 -5.25 23.16
N PHE A 5 -24.74 -5.47 22.55
CA PHE A 5 -23.57 -4.61 22.78
C PHE A 5 -22.56 -4.60 21.61
N PHE A 6 -23.01 -4.73 20.36
CA PHE A 6 -22.10 -4.77 19.19
C PHE A 6 -22.44 -3.80 18.05
N ALA A 7 -23.13 -2.69 18.33
CA ALA A 7 -23.53 -1.72 17.29
C ALA A 7 -22.93 -0.30 17.45
N LEU A 8 -21.93 -0.08 18.31
CA LEU A 8 -21.43 1.29 18.61
C LEU A 8 -19.94 1.53 18.35
N LEU A 9 -19.33 0.85 17.36
CA LEU A 9 -17.91 1.05 17.01
C LEU A 9 -17.62 1.41 15.55
N LEU A 10 -18.65 1.48 14.69
CA LEU A 10 -18.48 1.82 13.27
C LEU A 10 -18.75 3.29 12.93
N VAL A 11 -19.53 4.01 13.74
CA VAL A 11 -19.90 5.42 13.45
C VAL A 11 -18.77 6.40 13.84
N GLY A 12 -18.00 6.08 14.89
CA GLY A 12 -16.91 6.94 15.37
C GLY A 12 -15.68 6.99 14.45
N SER A 13 -15.46 5.95 13.63
CA SER A 13 -14.28 5.85 12.76
C SER A 13 -14.45 6.58 11.42
N VAL A 14 -15.70 6.69 10.94
CA VAL A 14 -16.03 7.43 9.70
C VAL A 14 -15.97 8.94 9.95
N CYS A 15 -16.49 9.41 11.10
CA CYS A 15 -16.50 10.83 11.47
C CYS A 15 -15.07 11.39 11.67
N THR A 16 -14.12 10.57 12.15
CA THR A 16 -12.71 10.97 12.27
C THR A 16 -11.98 11.05 10.93
N LEU A 17 -12.34 10.21 9.95
CA LEU A 17 -11.73 10.24 8.62
C LEU A 17 -12.24 11.41 7.79
N GLU A 18 -13.54 11.70 7.85
CA GLU A 18 -14.13 12.88 7.19
C GLU A 18 -13.60 14.18 7.79
N ALA A 19 -13.43 14.28 9.11
CA ALA A 19 -12.82 15.45 9.75
C ALA A 19 -11.34 15.65 9.37
N GLN A 20 -10.59 14.55 9.21
CA GLN A 20 -9.20 14.59 8.76
C GLN A 20 -9.08 15.00 7.29
N GLU A 21 -9.96 14.47 6.43
CA GLU A 21 -10.04 14.84 5.00
C GLU A 21 -10.46 16.30 4.83
N HIS A 22 -11.41 16.78 5.63
CA HIS A 22 -11.85 18.19 5.61
C HIS A 22 -10.77 19.15 6.10
N HIS A 23 -9.93 18.73 7.07
CA HIS A 23 -8.77 19.49 7.52
C HIS A 23 -7.65 19.52 6.46
N GLU A 24 -7.36 18.38 5.82
CA GLU A 24 -6.39 18.31 4.72
C GLU A 24 -6.85 19.15 3.51
N ASN A 25 -8.14 19.12 3.15
CA ASN A 25 -8.70 19.91 2.06
C ASN A 25 -8.63 21.43 2.34
N ASN A 26 -8.92 21.85 3.58
CA ASN A 26 -8.81 23.26 3.98
C ASN A 26 -7.35 23.74 4.01
N ILE A 27 -6.39 22.86 4.33
CA ILE A 27 -4.96 23.16 4.19
C ILE A 27 -4.58 23.32 2.72
N VAL A 28 -5.09 22.44 1.84
CA VAL A 28 -4.82 22.51 0.39
C VAL A 28 -5.41 23.79 -0.21
N GLU A 29 -6.66 24.15 0.09
CA GLU A 29 -7.31 25.39 -0.37
C GLU A 29 -6.53 26.65 0.06
N ASN A 30 -6.12 26.72 1.33
CA ASN A 30 -5.31 27.84 1.83
C ASN A 30 -3.91 27.89 1.20
N MET A 31 -3.37 26.75 0.75
CA MET A 31 -2.13 26.71 -0.03
C MET A 31 -2.37 27.13 -1.48
N GLU A 32 -3.52 26.79 -2.07
CA GLU A 32 -3.87 27.14 -3.44
C GLU A 32 -4.01 28.66 -3.62
N ASP A 33 -4.66 29.33 -2.68
CA ASP A 33 -4.86 30.80 -2.69
C ASP A 33 -3.52 31.56 -2.55
N ARG A 34 -2.59 31.02 -1.75
CA ARG A 34 -1.20 31.54 -1.65
C ARG A 34 -0.35 31.23 -2.88
N THR A 35 -0.69 30.20 -3.66
CA THR A 35 0.06 29.85 -4.88
C THR A 35 -0.33 30.69 -6.08
N GLU A 36 -1.60 31.11 -6.22
CA GLU A 36 -2.02 31.98 -7.33
C GLU A 36 -1.39 33.37 -7.28
N SER A 37 -1.34 33.96 -6.09
CA SER A 37 -0.60 35.22 -5.87
C SER A 37 0.93 35.06 -6.05
N GLY A 38 1.48 33.90 -5.71
CA GLY A 38 2.89 33.57 -5.89
C GLY A 38 3.31 33.30 -7.34
N ASP A 39 2.45 32.69 -8.16
CA ASP A 39 2.75 32.34 -9.55
C ASP A 39 2.90 33.59 -10.44
N VAL A 40 2.10 34.64 -10.21
CA VAL A 40 2.20 35.93 -10.91
C VAL A 40 3.54 36.62 -10.60
N ASP A 41 3.92 36.73 -9.32
CA ASP A 41 5.20 37.33 -8.90
C ASP A 41 6.42 36.54 -9.41
N GLU A 42 6.31 35.22 -9.53
CA GLU A 42 7.39 34.39 -10.08
C GLU A 42 7.65 34.68 -11.57
N THR A 43 6.61 34.88 -12.39
CA THR A 43 6.79 35.17 -13.82
C THR A 43 7.59 36.44 -14.07
N THR A 44 7.49 37.44 -13.19
CA THR A 44 8.22 38.71 -13.30
C THR A 44 9.60 38.66 -12.63
N GLN A 45 9.72 38.07 -11.44
CA GLN A 45 10.99 38.05 -10.70
C GLN A 45 11.99 37.02 -11.22
N ARG A 46 11.51 35.90 -11.77
CA ARG A 46 12.37 34.79 -12.18
C ARG A 46 13.30 35.16 -13.33
N PRO A 47 12.87 35.85 -14.40
CA PRO A 47 13.78 36.34 -15.43
C PRO A 47 14.85 37.29 -14.86
N ALA A 48 14.49 38.19 -13.95
CA ALA A 48 15.39 39.17 -13.36
C ALA A 48 16.50 38.54 -12.49
N ARG A 49 16.27 37.34 -11.95
CA ARG A 49 17.24 36.59 -11.14
C ARG A 49 17.87 35.40 -11.85
N LEU A 50 17.38 35.03 -13.04
CA LEU A 50 17.79 33.82 -13.75
C LEU A 50 19.28 33.78 -14.06
N ASN A 51 19.88 34.95 -14.30
CA ASN A 51 21.30 35.09 -14.63
C ASN A 51 22.14 35.50 -13.42
N ASN A 52 21.56 35.57 -12.21
CA ASN A 52 22.27 36.04 -11.04
C ASN A 52 22.88 34.87 -10.24
N ILE A 53 24.09 35.08 -9.73
CA ILE A 53 24.79 34.20 -8.79
C ILE A 53 24.90 34.93 -7.46
N LEU A 54 24.69 34.22 -6.36
CA LEU A 54 25.03 34.69 -5.02
C LEU A 54 26.34 34.04 -4.58
N VAL A 55 27.29 34.87 -4.17
CA VAL A 55 28.54 34.45 -3.54
C VAL A 55 28.45 34.72 -2.05
N TRP A 56 28.54 33.66 -1.26
CA TRP A 56 28.56 33.71 0.20
C TRP A 56 29.97 33.52 0.75
N GLY A 57 30.20 34.00 1.98
CA GLY A 57 31.44 33.76 2.73
C GLY A 57 32.54 34.81 2.53
N ILE A 58 32.32 35.81 1.68
CA ILE A 58 33.26 36.92 1.51
C ILE A 58 32.98 37.99 2.57
N GLY A 59 33.93 38.21 3.49
CA GLY A 59 33.87 39.26 4.50
C GLY A 59 33.72 40.66 3.89
N HIS A 60 33.16 41.61 4.65
CA HIS A 60 33.07 43.00 4.24
C HIS A 60 34.40 43.71 4.52
N ARG A 61 34.77 44.65 3.66
CA ARG A 61 35.91 45.56 3.84
C ARG A 61 35.45 46.98 3.55
N ASP A 62 36.03 47.95 4.27
CA ASP A 62 35.78 49.36 3.99
C ASP A 62 36.30 49.69 2.58
N HIS A 63 35.50 50.42 1.80
CA HIS A 63 35.83 50.81 0.41
C HIS A 63 36.18 49.64 -0.51
N GLU A 64 35.46 48.52 -0.38
CA GLU A 64 35.69 47.34 -1.22
C GLU A 64 35.33 47.57 -2.70
N ASP A 65 36.25 47.22 -3.60
CA ASP A 65 35.94 47.04 -5.02
C ASP A 65 35.34 45.64 -5.23
N ILE A 66 34.01 45.60 -5.39
CA ILE A 66 33.27 44.35 -5.61
C ILE A 66 33.67 43.70 -6.94
N MET A 67 33.98 44.48 -7.98
CA MET A 67 34.36 43.94 -9.28
C MET A 67 35.74 43.29 -9.21
N GLU A 68 36.68 43.87 -8.46
CA GLU A 68 37.98 43.26 -8.19
C GLU A 68 37.84 41.93 -7.43
N ILE A 69 36.97 41.88 -6.41
CA ILE A 69 36.66 40.64 -5.69
C ILE A 69 36.09 39.57 -6.63
N VAL A 70 35.14 39.95 -7.49
CA VAL A 70 34.53 39.03 -8.46
C VAL A 70 35.55 38.52 -9.48
N LYS A 71 36.45 39.39 -9.95
CA LYS A 71 37.58 39.02 -10.81
C LYS A 71 38.45 37.96 -10.13
N ALA A 72 38.89 38.21 -8.90
CA ALA A 72 39.72 37.28 -8.14
C ALA A 72 39.02 35.92 -7.92
N ILE A 73 37.71 35.91 -7.67
CA ILE A 73 36.93 34.67 -7.56
C ILE A 73 36.94 33.91 -8.90
N GLY A 74 36.68 34.60 -10.01
CA GLY A 74 36.67 33.99 -11.33
C GLY A 74 38.02 33.41 -11.74
N GLU A 75 39.11 34.11 -11.45
CA GLU A 75 40.48 33.61 -11.68
C GLU A 75 40.77 32.36 -10.84
N ARG A 76 40.34 32.34 -9.57
CA ARG A 76 40.45 31.14 -8.71
C ARG A 76 39.60 29.97 -9.18
N LEU A 77 38.53 30.23 -9.94
CA LEU A 77 37.75 29.20 -10.62
C LEU A 77 38.41 28.70 -11.91
N GLY A 78 39.52 29.31 -12.34
CA GLY A 78 40.21 29.01 -13.59
C GLY A 78 39.49 29.56 -14.83
N ILE A 79 38.72 30.64 -14.68
CA ILE A 79 38.01 31.29 -15.78
C ILE A 79 38.90 32.37 -16.36
N GLU A 80 39.20 32.28 -17.65
CA GLU A 80 39.90 33.33 -18.39
C GLU A 80 38.99 34.55 -18.58
N GLU A 81 39.54 35.75 -18.37
CA GLU A 81 38.83 37.04 -18.43
C GLU A 81 37.46 37.04 -17.71
N PRO A 82 37.37 36.77 -16.39
CA PRO A 82 36.09 36.55 -15.72
C PRO A 82 35.07 37.67 -15.88
N LEU A 83 35.55 38.92 -15.92
CA LEU A 83 34.69 40.11 -15.97
C LEU A 83 33.94 40.27 -17.30
N LYS A 84 34.40 39.63 -18.39
CA LYS A 84 33.73 39.67 -19.69
C LYS A 84 32.32 39.06 -19.65
N GLU A 85 32.09 38.14 -18.73
CA GLU A 85 30.82 37.44 -18.53
C GLU A 85 29.93 38.11 -17.45
N VAL A 86 30.40 39.20 -16.83
CA VAL A 86 29.75 39.90 -15.71
C VAL A 86 29.20 41.24 -16.18
N VAL A 87 27.91 41.48 -15.93
CA VAL A 87 27.24 42.76 -16.22
C VAL A 87 27.42 43.73 -15.05
N SER A 88 27.19 43.25 -13.83
CA SER A 88 27.35 44.03 -12.61
C SER A 88 27.48 43.13 -11.38
N ALA A 89 28.07 43.65 -10.31
CA ALA A 89 28.14 42.96 -9.03
C ALA A 89 27.97 43.94 -7.86
N TYR A 90 27.28 43.52 -6.82
CA TYR A 90 27.00 44.34 -5.63
C TYR A 90 26.72 43.47 -4.41
N ARG A 91 26.87 44.04 -3.20
CA ARG A 91 26.43 43.38 -1.97
C ARG A 91 24.90 43.30 -1.94
N TYR A 92 24.37 42.09 -1.93
CA TYR A 92 22.94 41.85 -1.86
C TYR A 92 22.43 41.96 -0.43
N TYR A 93 21.26 42.57 -0.27
CA TYR A 93 20.62 42.72 1.01
C TYR A 93 20.28 41.36 1.62
N SER A 94 20.85 41.08 2.79
CA SER A 94 20.59 39.87 3.56
C SER A 94 20.72 40.17 5.04
N ASN A 95 19.89 39.49 5.85
CA ASN A 95 19.99 39.53 7.32
C ASN A 95 21.20 38.72 7.83
N ARG A 96 21.86 37.96 6.96
CA ARG A 96 23.07 37.20 7.29
C ARG A 96 24.31 38.07 7.07
N THR A 97 25.25 37.98 8.00
CA THR A 97 26.58 38.59 7.91
C THR A 97 27.63 37.49 7.71
N PRO A 98 28.60 37.67 6.78
CA PRO A 98 28.69 38.78 5.83
C PRO A 98 27.60 38.73 4.73
N ARG A 99 27.22 39.90 4.23
CA ARG A 99 26.23 40.01 3.14
C ARG A 99 26.78 39.35 1.87
N PRO A 100 25.99 38.55 1.14
CA PRO A 100 26.46 37.91 -0.08
C PRO A 100 26.70 38.94 -1.19
N ILE A 101 27.57 38.61 -2.14
CA ILE A 101 27.73 39.37 -3.37
C ILE A 101 26.79 38.78 -4.42
N CYS A 102 25.90 39.59 -4.98
CA CYS A 102 25.11 39.21 -6.14
C CYS A 102 25.86 39.63 -7.40
N ILE A 103 26.14 38.66 -8.27
CA ILE A 103 26.77 38.85 -9.57
C ILE A 103 25.70 38.66 -10.63
N ARG A 104 25.44 39.68 -11.45
CA ARG A 104 24.57 39.59 -12.62
C ARG A 104 25.42 39.16 -13.81
N MET A 105 25.15 37.96 -14.33
CA MET A 105 25.83 37.44 -15.51
C MET A 105 25.16 37.93 -16.79
N VAL A 106 25.93 37.97 -17.89
CA VAL A 106 25.42 38.35 -19.22
C VAL A 106 24.28 37.45 -19.69
N ASN A 107 24.36 36.15 -19.39
CA ASN A 107 23.34 35.18 -19.75
C ASN A 107 23.39 33.95 -18.82
N ASN A 108 22.42 33.06 -18.99
CA ASN A 108 22.29 31.85 -18.19
C ASN A 108 23.42 30.83 -18.47
N ALA A 109 24.02 30.85 -19.67
CA ALA A 109 25.12 29.95 -20.03
C ALA A 109 26.41 30.30 -19.28
N ALA A 110 26.76 31.59 -19.21
CA ALA A 110 27.86 32.11 -18.40
C ALA A 110 27.67 31.76 -16.93
N LYS A 111 26.46 31.96 -16.40
CA LYS A 111 26.10 31.51 -15.05
C LYS A 111 26.34 30.01 -14.86
N GLY A 112 25.88 29.19 -15.80
CA GLY A 112 26.07 27.74 -15.79
C GLY A 112 27.54 27.33 -15.78
N LYS A 113 28.37 27.99 -16.59
CA LYS A 113 29.84 27.81 -16.61
C LYS A 113 30.44 28.06 -15.23
N TRP A 114 30.13 29.18 -14.59
CA TRP A 114 30.63 29.52 -13.25
C TRP A 114 30.21 28.50 -12.19
N ILE A 115 28.95 28.05 -12.20
CA ILE A 115 28.47 27.03 -11.27
C ILE A 115 29.16 25.68 -11.51
N ILE A 116 29.37 25.28 -12.77
CA ILE A 116 30.10 24.05 -13.10
C ILE A 116 31.55 24.13 -12.63
N MET A 117 32.23 25.25 -12.89
CA MET A 117 33.62 25.45 -12.44
C MET A 117 33.72 25.47 -10.93
N TYR A 118 32.79 26.12 -10.23
CA TYR A 118 32.71 26.07 -8.77
C TYR A 118 32.60 24.64 -8.23
N ARG A 119 31.74 23.81 -8.83
CA ARG A 119 31.57 22.40 -8.43
C ARG A 119 32.83 21.55 -8.65
N LYS A 120 33.69 21.94 -9.60
CA LYS A 120 35.01 21.33 -9.84
C LYS A 120 36.11 21.93 -8.94
N SER A 121 35.90 23.15 -8.46
CA SER A 121 36.85 23.87 -7.60
C SER A 121 36.83 23.37 -6.15
N ARG A 122 37.74 23.93 -5.35
CA ARG A 122 37.83 23.69 -3.89
C ARG A 122 37.48 24.93 -3.06
N LEU A 123 36.82 25.94 -3.64
CA LEU A 123 36.46 27.20 -2.95
C LEU A 123 35.64 26.99 -1.67
N TRP A 124 34.81 25.94 -1.62
CA TRP A 124 34.03 25.56 -0.45
C TRP A 124 34.89 25.22 0.78
N LYS A 125 36.17 24.83 0.59
CA LYS A 125 37.12 24.63 1.71
C LYS A 125 37.46 25.94 2.42
N ASP A 126 37.47 27.04 1.67
CA ASP A 126 37.67 28.39 2.21
C ASP A 126 36.35 29.03 2.65
N LYS A 127 35.29 28.22 2.79
CA LYS A 127 33.93 28.64 3.17
C LYS A 127 33.31 29.67 2.20
N ILE A 128 33.71 29.64 0.93
CA ILE A 128 33.13 30.45 -0.14
C ILE A 128 32.16 29.59 -0.93
N TYR A 129 30.91 30.01 -1.02
CA TYR A 129 29.84 29.24 -1.67
C TYR A 129 29.21 30.03 -2.80
N LEU A 130 29.10 29.41 -3.98
CA LEU A 130 28.40 29.96 -5.13
C LEU A 130 27.05 29.26 -5.30
N GLU A 131 25.98 30.04 -5.29
CA GLU A 131 24.61 29.56 -5.39
C GLU A 131 23.85 30.32 -6.47
N GLU A 132 22.86 29.68 -7.09
CA GLU A 132 21.92 30.39 -7.95
C GLU A 132 21.05 31.35 -7.13
N HIS A 133 20.78 32.54 -7.64
CA HIS A 133 19.84 33.46 -6.99
C HIS A 133 18.40 33.01 -7.25
N LEU A 134 17.90 32.10 -6.43
CA LEU A 134 16.54 31.57 -6.55
C LEU A 134 15.48 32.58 -6.06
N THR A 135 14.29 32.56 -6.65
CA THR A 135 13.10 33.25 -6.11
C THR A 135 12.65 32.58 -4.82
N LYS A 136 11.85 33.25 -3.99
CA LYS A 136 11.36 32.69 -2.72
C LYS A 136 10.52 31.43 -2.94
N ASN A 137 9.69 31.40 -3.98
CA ASN A 137 8.90 30.22 -4.35
C ASN A 137 9.79 29.02 -4.70
N VAL A 138 10.83 29.23 -5.50
CA VAL A 138 11.75 28.14 -5.87
C VAL A 138 12.60 27.69 -4.69
N GLN A 139 12.99 28.61 -3.79
CA GLN A 139 13.64 28.25 -2.51
C GLN A 139 12.73 27.36 -1.65
N LEU A 140 11.46 27.75 -1.50
CA LEU A 140 10.47 26.98 -0.76
C LEU A 140 10.23 25.61 -1.39
N LEU A 141 10.02 25.57 -2.71
CA LEU A 141 9.83 24.34 -3.47
C LEU A 141 11.03 23.41 -3.33
N SER A 142 12.26 23.94 -3.44
CA SER A 142 13.48 23.17 -3.25
C SER A 142 13.60 22.63 -1.83
N GLY A 143 13.28 23.43 -0.82
CA GLY A 143 13.24 23.02 0.58
C GLY A 143 12.27 21.87 0.83
N GLN A 144 11.01 22.03 0.40
CA GLN A 144 9.99 21.00 0.54
C GLN A 144 10.32 19.74 -0.25
N THR A 145 10.83 19.87 -1.47
CA THR A 145 11.27 18.74 -2.30
C THR A 145 12.38 17.95 -1.61
N ARG A 146 13.33 18.62 -0.95
CA ARG A 146 14.42 17.96 -0.21
C ARG A 146 13.88 17.14 0.96
N ILE A 147 12.94 17.68 1.72
CA ILE A 147 12.30 16.99 2.85
C ILE A 147 11.55 15.75 2.33
N TRP A 148 10.70 15.95 1.32
CA TRP A 148 9.94 14.87 0.71
C TRP A 148 10.84 13.76 0.15
N ALA A 149 11.87 14.11 -0.61
CA ALA A 149 12.83 13.17 -1.18
C ALA A 149 13.62 12.41 -0.09
N LYS A 150 13.99 13.08 1.00
CA LYS A 150 14.66 12.44 2.15
C LYS A 150 13.77 11.38 2.79
N ASN A 151 12.49 11.70 3.02
CA ASN A 151 11.52 10.75 3.58
C ASN A 151 11.28 9.54 2.68
N LYS A 152 11.50 9.70 1.36
CA LYS A 152 11.40 8.62 0.37
C LYS A 152 12.72 7.91 0.08
N HIS A 153 13.80 8.27 0.78
CA HIS A 153 15.14 7.73 0.55
C HIS A 153 15.61 7.89 -0.91
N TYR A 154 15.19 8.96 -1.57
CA TYR A 154 15.64 9.27 -2.93
C TYR A 154 17.12 9.69 -2.93
N ALA A 155 17.81 9.32 -4.00
CA ALA A 155 19.25 9.51 -4.12
C ALA A 155 19.68 10.98 -4.02
N HIS A 156 19.04 11.88 -4.78
CA HIS A 156 19.51 13.27 -4.83
C HIS A 156 18.43 14.27 -5.27
N THR A 157 18.52 15.49 -4.73
CA THR A 157 17.75 16.66 -5.16
C THR A 157 18.67 17.83 -5.46
N TRP A 158 18.46 18.53 -6.56
CA TRP A 158 19.27 19.70 -6.91
C TRP A 158 18.44 20.74 -7.65
N THR A 159 19.00 21.95 -7.77
CA THR A 159 18.46 23.00 -8.63
C THR A 159 19.32 23.17 -9.86
N TRP A 160 18.68 23.50 -10.98
CA TRP A 160 19.36 23.88 -12.21
C TRP A 160 18.48 24.85 -12.99
N ASN A 161 19.02 26.01 -13.35
CA ASN A 161 18.28 27.05 -14.09
C ASN A 161 16.99 27.46 -13.39
N SER A 162 17.09 27.70 -12.09
CA SER A 162 15.96 28.03 -11.22
C SER A 162 14.80 27.03 -11.33
N ARG A 163 15.10 25.75 -11.58
CA ARG A 163 14.13 24.64 -11.57
C ARG A 163 14.61 23.60 -10.58
N VAL A 164 13.66 22.92 -9.94
CA VAL A 164 13.93 21.89 -8.94
C VAL A 164 13.84 20.53 -9.60
N TYR A 165 14.86 19.71 -9.35
CA TYR A 165 14.95 18.35 -9.86
C TYR A 165 15.23 17.37 -8.72
N TYR A 166 14.79 16.14 -8.91
CA TYR A 166 15.13 15.02 -8.05
C TYR A 166 15.41 13.76 -8.89
N ARG A 167 16.08 12.81 -8.24
CA ARG A 167 16.38 11.48 -8.77
C ARG A 167 16.07 10.46 -7.71
N LYS A 168 15.38 9.39 -8.11
CA LYS A 168 14.95 8.31 -7.21
C LYS A 168 16.13 7.41 -6.80
N ASN A 169 16.88 6.90 -7.77
CA ASN A 169 17.93 5.91 -7.54
C ASN A 169 19.30 6.41 -8.03
N TYR A 170 20.40 5.97 -7.42
CA TYR A 170 21.75 6.33 -7.87
C TYR A 170 22.07 5.75 -9.26
N ASN A 171 21.61 4.53 -9.51
CA ASN A 171 21.89 3.79 -10.75
C ASN A 171 21.03 4.23 -11.94
N ASP A 172 19.94 4.97 -11.69
CA ASP A 172 19.05 5.46 -12.73
C ASP A 172 19.43 6.92 -13.09
N PRO A 173 19.84 7.21 -14.33
CA PRO A 173 20.17 8.57 -14.74
C PRO A 173 18.95 9.50 -14.84
N THR A 174 17.73 8.96 -14.77
CA THR A 174 16.50 9.73 -14.95
C THR A 174 16.37 10.87 -13.95
N LYS A 175 16.06 12.05 -14.48
CA LYS A 175 15.83 13.27 -13.70
C LYS A 175 14.36 13.65 -13.78
N TYR A 176 13.75 13.87 -12.63
CA TYR A 176 12.35 14.29 -12.52
C TYR A 176 12.30 15.76 -12.10
N ARG A 177 11.45 16.54 -12.77
CA ARG A 177 11.28 17.96 -12.47
C ARG A 177 10.08 18.15 -11.55
N VAL A 178 10.28 18.88 -10.45
CA VAL A 178 9.17 19.40 -9.64
C VAL A 178 8.80 20.78 -10.20
N LEU A 179 7.53 20.96 -10.54
CA LEU A 179 7.08 22.12 -11.32
C LEU A 179 6.78 23.30 -10.40
N ASN A 180 5.94 23.03 -9.40
CA ASN A 180 5.47 23.94 -8.39
C ASN A 180 5.01 23.12 -7.18
N ILE A 181 4.54 23.81 -6.14
CA ILE A 181 4.08 23.18 -4.89
C ILE A 181 2.89 22.26 -5.14
N ARG A 182 1.92 22.67 -5.97
CA ARG A 182 0.77 21.83 -6.36
C ARG A 182 1.20 20.51 -7.00
N HIS A 183 2.19 20.52 -7.89
CA HIS A 183 2.74 19.28 -8.46
C HIS A 183 3.39 18.40 -7.38
N LEU A 184 4.13 18.98 -6.43
CA LEU A 184 4.73 18.22 -5.33
C LEU A 184 3.66 17.56 -4.45
N LEU A 185 2.58 18.28 -4.13
CA LEU A 185 1.46 17.74 -3.37
C LEU A 185 0.78 16.59 -4.12
N ARG A 186 0.57 16.72 -5.44
CA ARG A 186 0.02 15.63 -6.27
C ARG A 186 0.90 14.37 -6.28
N LEU A 187 2.22 14.54 -6.30
CA LEU A 187 3.14 13.41 -6.18
C LEU A 187 2.97 12.69 -4.83
N GLN A 188 2.76 13.44 -3.74
CA GLN A 188 2.52 12.88 -2.41
C GLN A 188 1.15 12.18 -2.30
N THR A 189 0.09 12.78 -2.85
CA THR A 189 -1.27 12.21 -2.75
C THR A 189 -1.45 10.99 -3.64
N ASN A 190 -0.94 11.00 -4.87
CA ASN A 190 -1.01 9.83 -5.76
C ASN A 190 -0.32 8.61 -5.15
N GLU A 191 0.75 8.82 -4.39
CA GLU A 191 1.42 7.75 -3.65
C GLU A 191 0.56 7.23 -2.49
N LYS A 192 -0.02 8.11 -1.67
CA LYS A 192 -0.98 7.70 -0.62
C LYS A 192 -2.15 6.89 -1.21
N LEU A 193 -2.66 7.31 -2.36
CA LEU A 193 -3.73 6.64 -3.06
C LEU A 193 -3.29 5.24 -3.55
N ALA A 194 -2.10 5.13 -4.13
CA ALA A 194 -1.54 3.85 -4.56
C ALA A 194 -1.38 2.88 -3.37
N GLU A 195 -0.81 3.32 -2.25
CA GLU A 195 -0.68 2.52 -1.02
C GLU A 195 -2.04 2.09 -0.45
N MET A 196 -3.06 2.94 -0.57
CA MET A 196 -4.42 2.59 -0.17
C MET A 196 -5.05 1.54 -1.09
N VAL A 197 -4.80 1.61 -2.41
CA VAL A 197 -5.27 0.62 -3.38
C VAL A 197 -4.64 -0.74 -3.13
N GLU A 198 -3.33 -0.80 -2.94
CA GLU A 198 -2.62 -2.06 -2.64
C GLU A 198 -3.14 -2.72 -1.36
N ARG A 199 -3.32 -1.94 -0.28
CA ARG A 199 -3.94 -2.45 0.97
C ARG A 199 -5.34 -3.01 0.76
N ARG A 200 -6.15 -2.38 -0.11
CA ARG A 200 -7.50 -2.87 -0.44
C ARG A 200 -7.44 -4.18 -1.22
N LEU A 201 -6.49 -4.32 -2.15
CA LEU A 201 -6.28 -5.55 -2.91
C LEU A 201 -5.85 -6.71 -1.99
N ASP A 202 -4.89 -6.48 -1.09
CA ASP A 202 -4.46 -7.48 -0.10
C ASP A 202 -5.61 -7.94 0.79
N ASN A 203 -6.41 -7.00 1.30
CA ASN A 203 -7.59 -7.33 2.11
C ASN A 203 -8.64 -8.10 1.32
N ARG A 204 -8.80 -7.83 0.02
CA ARG A 204 -9.68 -8.62 -0.85
C ARG A 204 -9.17 -10.05 -1.00
N THR A 205 -7.87 -10.24 -1.22
CA THR A 205 -7.24 -11.57 -1.32
C THR A 205 -7.44 -12.37 -0.03
N LYS A 206 -7.21 -11.77 1.14
CA LYS A 206 -7.44 -12.41 2.44
C LYS A 206 -8.90 -12.85 2.62
N ARG A 207 -9.87 -12.01 2.25
CA ARG A 207 -11.30 -12.37 2.29
C ARG A 207 -11.63 -13.53 1.38
N ASN A 208 -11.10 -13.55 0.15
CA ASN A 208 -11.31 -14.65 -0.79
C ASN A 208 -10.76 -15.97 -0.24
N ASN A 209 -9.56 -15.95 0.35
CA ASN A 209 -8.98 -17.15 0.98
C ASN A 209 -9.84 -17.66 2.14
N THR A 210 -10.38 -16.75 2.95
CA THR A 210 -11.30 -17.10 4.04
C THR A 210 -12.57 -17.75 3.49
N HIS A 211 -13.16 -17.18 2.44
CA HIS A 211 -14.36 -17.74 1.81
C HIS A 211 -14.10 -19.13 1.21
N ASN A 212 -12.96 -19.34 0.55
CA ASN A 212 -12.55 -20.65 0.04
C ASN A 212 -12.38 -21.68 1.16
N THR A 213 -11.81 -21.28 2.30
CA THR A 213 -11.64 -22.15 3.47
C THR A 213 -12.99 -22.58 4.05
N ILE A 214 -13.93 -21.63 4.15
CA ILE A 214 -15.31 -21.90 4.58
C ILE A 214 -15.98 -22.86 3.60
N ASN A 215 -15.85 -22.63 2.30
CA ASN A 215 -16.46 -23.47 1.28
C ASN A 215 -15.89 -24.90 1.31
N ASN A 216 -14.57 -25.05 1.48
CA ASN A 216 -13.94 -26.36 1.67
C ASN A 216 -14.46 -27.06 2.93
N THR A 217 -14.60 -26.33 4.04
CA THR A 217 -15.18 -26.87 5.28
C THR A 217 -16.60 -27.35 5.02
N HIS A 218 -17.43 -26.56 4.32
CA HIS A 218 -18.81 -26.93 4.02
C HIS A 218 -18.89 -28.19 3.13
N ASN A 219 -17.99 -28.31 2.14
CA ASN A 219 -17.86 -29.49 1.30
C ASN A 219 -17.47 -30.73 2.10
N THR A 220 -16.50 -30.60 3.04
CA THR A 220 -16.12 -31.71 3.92
C THR A 220 -17.29 -32.18 4.76
N THR A 221 -18.03 -31.25 5.41
CA THR A 221 -19.23 -31.58 6.20
C THR A 221 -20.29 -32.30 5.36
N ASN A 222 -20.53 -31.84 4.13
CA ASN A 222 -21.50 -32.46 3.24
C ASN A 222 -21.08 -33.89 2.84
N ASN A 223 -19.78 -34.12 2.61
CA ASN A 223 -19.26 -35.46 2.38
C ASN A 223 -19.45 -36.37 3.60
N THR A 224 -19.19 -35.88 4.80
CA THR A 224 -19.41 -36.62 6.05
C THR A 224 -20.88 -37.04 6.21
N HIS A 225 -21.82 -36.12 5.93
CA HIS A 225 -23.25 -36.44 5.96
C HIS A 225 -23.63 -37.53 4.95
N LYS A 226 -23.07 -37.51 3.74
CA LYS A 226 -23.27 -38.60 2.77
C LYS A 226 -22.75 -39.94 3.29
N THR A 227 -21.60 -39.95 3.97
CA THR A 227 -21.04 -41.19 4.54
C THR A 227 -21.92 -41.74 5.66
N ILE A 228 -22.42 -40.87 6.53
CA ILE A 228 -23.37 -41.24 7.60
C ILE A 228 -24.65 -41.83 6.99
N ASN A 229 -25.21 -41.18 5.97
CA ASN A 229 -26.43 -41.66 5.32
C ASN A 229 -26.24 -43.03 4.68
N ASN A 230 -25.10 -43.27 4.01
CA ASN A 230 -24.76 -44.59 3.48
C ASN A 230 -24.66 -45.65 4.59
N THR A 231 -24.06 -45.31 5.73
CA THR A 231 -23.96 -46.20 6.90
C THR A 231 -25.33 -46.52 7.49
N HIS A 232 -26.24 -45.55 7.49
CA HIS A 232 -27.60 -45.79 7.96
C HIS A 232 -28.36 -46.73 7.03
N ASN A 233 -28.20 -46.56 5.71
CA ASN A 233 -28.78 -47.45 4.70
C ASN A 233 -28.27 -48.89 4.83
N THR A 234 -26.96 -49.09 5.03
CA THR A 234 -26.41 -50.43 5.25
C THR A 234 -26.98 -51.08 6.51
N THR A 235 -27.10 -50.31 7.59
CA THR A 235 -27.72 -50.78 8.85
C THR A 235 -29.16 -51.23 8.64
N ASN A 236 -29.97 -50.45 7.91
CA ASN A 236 -31.34 -50.81 7.57
C ASN A 236 -31.41 -52.10 6.76
N ASN A 237 -30.53 -52.27 5.76
CA ASN A 237 -30.47 -53.50 4.98
C ASN A 237 -30.12 -54.72 5.84
N THR A 238 -29.19 -54.59 6.78
CA THR A 238 -28.87 -55.64 7.74
C THR A 238 -30.09 -56.00 8.59
N HIS A 239 -30.83 -55.00 9.07
CA HIS A 239 -32.02 -55.23 9.89
C HIS A 239 -33.13 -55.97 9.12
N ASN A 240 -33.36 -55.59 7.85
CA ASN A 240 -34.29 -56.29 6.96
C ASN A 240 -33.89 -57.77 6.75
N THR A 241 -32.59 -58.04 6.64
CA THR A 241 -32.07 -59.40 6.46
C THR A 241 -32.34 -60.25 7.70
N ILE A 242 -32.07 -59.70 8.90
CA ILE A 242 -32.37 -60.35 10.19
C ILE A 242 -33.87 -60.67 10.29
N ASN A 243 -34.73 -59.71 9.94
CA ASN A 243 -36.17 -59.91 10.00
C ASN A 243 -36.65 -61.04 9.07
N ASN A 244 -36.09 -61.11 7.85
CA ASN A 244 -36.37 -62.22 6.93
C ASN A 244 -35.93 -63.57 7.51
N THR A 245 -34.74 -63.65 8.12
CA THR A 245 -34.29 -64.86 8.80
C THR A 245 -35.27 -65.26 9.90
N HIS A 246 -35.72 -64.32 10.72
CA HIS A 246 -36.65 -64.62 11.80
C HIS A 246 -38.00 -65.17 11.28
N ASN A 247 -38.51 -64.61 10.17
CA ASN A 247 -39.71 -65.11 9.51
C ASN A 247 -39.52 -66.55 9.00
N THR A 248 -38.36 -66.86 8.39
CA THR A 248 -38.08 -68.24 7.96
C THR A 248 -38.04 -69.22 9.12
N THR A 249 -37.43 -68.85 10.25
CA THR A 249 -37.41 -69.68 11.46
C THR A 249 -38.82 -69.92 12.00
N ASN A 250 -39.68 -68.91 12.03
CA ASN A 250 -41.09 -69.06 12.44
C ASN A 250 -41.84 -70.03 11.53
N ASN A 251 -41.65 -69.93 10.21
CA ASN A 251 -42.27 -70.87 9.27
C ASN A 251 -41.79 -72.31 9.50
N THR A 252 -40.50 -72.52 9.73
CA THR A 252 -39.97 -73.84 10.10
C THR A 252 -40.62 -74.36 11.38
N HIS A 253 -40.74 -73.53 12.42
CA HIS A 253 -41.37 -73.95 13.67
C HIS A 253 -42.83 -74.36 13.47
N ASN A 254 -43.58 -73.61 12.65
CA ASN A 254 -44.96 -73.95 12.30
C ASN A 254 -45.05 -75.29 11.56
N THR A 255 -44.15 -75.56 10.61
CA THR A 255 -44.10 -76.85 9.92
C THR A 255 -43.84 -78.01 10.88
N THR A 256 -42.91 -77.85 11.82
CA THR A 256 -42.63 -78.85 12.86
C THR A 256 -43.85 -79.12 13.73
N ASN A 257 -44.57 -78.08 14.16
CA ASN A 257 -45.80 -78.24 14.93
C ASN A 257 -46.87 -79.03 14.15
N ASN A 258 -47.06 -78.72 12.87
CA ASN A 258 -47.99 -79.46 12.02
C ASN A 258 -47.60 -80.94 11.88
N THR A 259 -46.31 -81.24 11.69
CA THR A 259 -45.82 -82.63 11.68
C THR A 259 -46.15 -83.34 12.99
N HIS A 260 -45.93 -82.66 14.12
CA HIS A 260 -46.20 -83.26 15.44
C HIS A 260 -47.68 -83.56 15.65
N ASN A 261 -48.57 -82.64 15.25
CA ASN A 261 -50.01 -82.87 15.25
C ASN A 261 -50.41 -84.06 14.37
N THR A 262 -49.78 -84.22 13.21
CA THR A 262 -50.04 -85.33 12.30
C THR A 262 -49.67 -86.67 12.94
N ILE A 263 -48.48 -86.75 13.57
CA ILE A 263 -48.02 -87.92 14.32
C ILE A 263 -49.00 -88.27 15.44
N ASN A 264 -49.46 -87.25 16.19
CA ASN A 264 -50.41 -87.46 17.29
C ASN A 264 -51.75 -88.04 16.78
N ASN A 265 -52.25 -87.53 15.65
CA ASN A 265 -53.45 -88.08 15.00
C ASN A 265 -53.24 -89.53 14.56
N THR A 266 -52.09 -89.87 13.96
CA THR A 266 -51.76 -91.26 13.62
C THR A 266 -51.77 -92.15 14.87
N HIS A 267 -51.15 -91.69 15.96
CA HIS A 267 -51.11 -92.46 17.21
C HIS A 267 -52.52 -92.72 17.78
N ASN A 268 -53.40 -91.71 17.71
CA ASN A 268 -54.81 -91.86 18.10
C ASN A 268 -55.54 -92.87 17.22
N THR A 269 -55.31 -92.86 15.90
CA THR A 269 -55.91 -93.86 15.00
C THR A 269 -55.42 -95.27 15.32
N THR A 270 -54.13 -95.47 15.59
CA THR A 270 -53.57 -96.76 16.00
C THR A 270 -54.18 -97.25 17.31
N ASN A 271 -54.35 -96.37 18.31
CA ASN A 271 -55.02 -96.73 19.56
C ASN A 271 -56.48 -97.15 19.32
N ASN A 272 -57.22 -96.43 18.47
CA ASN A 272 -58.59 -96.81 18.11
C ASN A 272 -58.64 -98.17 17.41
N THR A 273 -57.72 -98.44 16.48
CA THR A 273 -57.60 -99.77 15.84
C THR A 273 -57.32 -100.85 16.89
N HIS A 274 -56.38 -100.62 17.81
CA HIS A 274 -56.06 -101.59 18.86
C HIS A 274 -57.27 -101.86 19.78
N ASN A 275 -58.04 -100.83 20.11
CA ASN A 275 -59.28 -100.97 20.87
C ASN A 275 -60.33 -101.80 20.10
N THR A 276 -60.49 -101.58 18.79
CA THR A 276 -61.38 -102.41 17.97
C THR A 276 -60.92 -103.87 17.89
N THR A 277 -59.61 -104.12 17.74
CA THR A 277 -59.06 -105.48 17.75
C THR A 277 -59.30 -106.18 19.08
N ASN A 278 -59.07 -105.49 20.21
CA ASN A 278 -59.36 -106.03 21.55
C ASN A 278 -60.85 -106.37 21.72
N ASN A 279 -61.76 -105.51 21.22
CA ASN A 279 -63.20 -105.79 21.26
C ASN A 279 -63.60 -106.99 20.40
N THR A 280 -62.91 -107.20 19.28
CA THR A 280 -63.15 -108.36 18.40
C THR A 280 -62.63 -109.66 19.01
N HIS A 281 -61.52 -109.60 19.75
CA HIS A 281 -60.90 -110.76 20.39
C HIS A 281 -61.67 -111.26 21.63
N ASN A 282 -62.52 -110.41 22.20
CA ASN A 282 -63.40 -110.67 23.34
C ASN A 282 -64.84 -111.06 22.94
N SER A 283 -65.12 -111.27 21.65
CA SER A 283 -66.39 -111.79 21.11
C SER A 283 -66.25 -113.26 20.72
#